data_AF-A0A7S3JJB9-F1
#
_entry.id   AF-A0A7S3JJB9-F1
#
_cell.length_a   1.000
_cell.length_b   1.000
_cell.length_c   1.000
_cell.angle_alpha   90.00
_cell.angle_beta   90.00
_cell.angle_gamma   90.00
#
_symmetry.space_group_name_H-M   'P 1'
#
loop_
_entity.id
_entity.type
_entity.pdbx_description
1 polymer ?
#
loop_
_entity_poly.entity_id
_entity_poly.type
_entity_poly.pdbx_seq_one_letter_code
_entity_poly.pdbx_strand_id
1 'polypeptide(L)'
;HISPPPPITAYSLEDVDGGYIFWGAAEFTASFGTNSMKAGQEGNNYLKFKDGQTIRTQAPHYTLGGTIMGDRTINADGFFLFEDDENQIKCVIIFNPIMKAGGIFSSHKFAGRTDEFRGMIYRPKASSK
;
A
#
# COMPACT_ATOMS: atom_id res chain seq x y z
N HIS A 1 12.20 -3.44 16.40
CA HIS A 1 13.19 -2.65 15.66
C HIS A 1 14.50 -3.44 15.59
N ILE A 2 15.01 -3.71 14.40
CA ILE A 2 16.16 -4.62 14.19
C ILE A 2 17.37 -3.96 13.50
N SER A 3 17.20 -2.77 12.92
CA SER A 3 18.29 -1.99 12.30
C SER A 3 18.08 -0.51 12.59
N PRO A 4 19.07 0.21 13.17
CA PRO A 4 18.93 1.63 13.50
C PRO A 4 18.98 2.56 12.26
N PRO A 5 19.92 2.40 11.29
CA PRO A 5 19.78 3.03 9.97
C PRO A 5 20.16 2.08 8.78
N PRO A 6 19.26 1.88 7.79
CA PRO A 6 17.88 2.35 7.74
C PRO A 6 17.02 1.69 8.82
N PRO A 7 15.93 2.34 9.26
CA PRO A 7 15.08 1.83 10.33
C PRO A 7 14.26 0.65 9.82
N ILE A 8 14.73 -0.58 10.09
CA ILE A 8 14.01 -1.81 9.76
C ILE A 8 13.32 -2.34 11.00
N THR A 9 12.04 -2.67 10.88
CA THR A 9 11.28 -3.34 11.92
C THR A 9 10.75 -4.67 11.39
N ALA A 10 11.16 -5.76 12.01
CA ALA A 10 10.51 -7.05 11.85
C ALA A 10 9.35 -7.18 12.84
N TYR A 11 8.27 -7.80 12.40
CA TYR A 11 7.09 -8.06 13.21
C TYR A 11 6.43 -9.39 12.83
N SER A 12 5.71 -9.97 13.78
CA SER A 12 4.83 -11.11 13.60
C SER A 12 3.55 -10.87 14.40
N LEU A 13 2.41 -11.12 13.79
CA LEU A 13 1.08 -11.05 14.39
C LEU A 13 0.39 -12.38 14.11
N GLU A 14 -0.01 -13.05 15.18
CA GLU A 14 -0.66 -14.36 15.12
C GLU A 14 -2.09 -14.22 15.64
N ASP A 15 -3.03 -14.86 14.94
CA ASP A 15 -4.40 -14.99 15.42
C ASP A 15 -4.45 -15.93 16.63
N VAL A 16 -5.26 -15.58 17.64
CA VAL A 16 -5.37 -16.35 18.89
C VAL A 16 -5.85 -17.78 18.63
N ASP A 17 -6.72 -17.96 17.63
CA ASP A 17 -7.29 -19.25 17.25
C ASP A 17 -6.47 -19.97 16.16
N GLY A 18 -5.32 -19.42 15.76
CA GLY A 18 -4.45 -19.97 14.73
C GLY A 18 -5.06 -19.91 13.33
N GLY A 19 -5.97 -18.97 13.06
CA GLY A 19 -6.57 -18.77 11.74
C GLY A 19 -5.58 -18.21 10.71
N TYR A 20 -4.65 -17.36 11.15
CA TYR A 20 -3.60 -16.80 10.29
C TYR A 20 -2.36 -16.34 11.07
N ILE A 21 -1.27 -16.17 10.32
CA ILE A 21 -0.03 -15.53 10.76
C ILE A 21 0.30 -14.43 9.75
N PHE A 22 0.55 -13.22 10.23
CA PHE A 22 1.01 -12.10 9.43
C PHE A 22 2.41 -11.67 9.89
N TRP A 23 3.39 -11.72 9.01
CA TRP A 23 4.77 -11.35 9.34
C TRP A 23 5.43 -10.56 8.23
N GLY A 24 6.47 -9.84 8.58
CA GLY A 24 7.23 -9.05 7.62
C GLY A 24 8.41 -8.37 8.26
N ALA A 25 9.27 -7.83 7.41
CA ALA A 25 10.30 -6.89 7.79
C ALA A 25 10.15 -5.68 6.90
N ALA A 26 10.04 -4.52 7.53
CA ALA A 26 9.72 -3.31 6.82
C ALA A 26 10.65 -2.16 7.18
N GLU A 27 11.10 -1.48 6.14
CA GLU A 27 11.77 -0.20 6.22
C GLU A 27 10.71 0.90 6.15
N PHE A 28 10.70 1.79 7.14
CA PHE A 28 9.83 2.96 7.11
C PHE A 28 10.52 4.08 6.35
N THR A 29 9.89 4.52 5.26
CA THR A 29 10.36 5.65 4.46
C THR A 29 9.60 6.89 4.87
N ALA A 30 10.27 8.05 4.90
CA ALA A 30 9.65 9.34 5.15
C ALA A 30 10.34 10.41 4.31
N SER A 31 9.53 11.28 3.68
CA SER A 31 9.99 12.42 2.88
C SER A 31 9.13 13.64 3.18
N PHE A 32 9.78 14.76 3.51
CA PHE A 32 9.10 15.99 3.91
C PHE A 32 8.94 16.95 2.73
N GLY A 33 7.75 17.51 2.59
CA GLY A 33 7.46 18.67 1.75
C GLY A 33 7.19 19.91 2.62
N THR A 34 6.82 21.02 1.98
CA THR A 34 6.64 22.32 2.67
C THR A 34 5.52 22.31 3.71
N ASN A 35 4.41 21.61 3.49
CA ASN A 35 3.31 21.49 4.46
C ASN A 35 2.72 20.07 4.48
N SER A 36 3.57 19.08 4.18
CA SER A 36 3.19 17.68 4.10
C SER A 36 4.36 16.76 4.39
N MET A 37 4.08 15.51 4.74
CA MET A 37 5.06 14.43 4.83
C MET A 37 4.52 13.21 4.12
N LYS A 38 5.29 12.63 3.20
CA LYS A 38 5.01 11.32 2.62
C LYS A 38 5.71 10.26 3.45
N ALA A 39 4.99 9.23 3.86
CA ALA A 39 5.55 8.10 4.58
C ALA A 39 5.08 6.80 3.94
N GLY A 40 5.91 5.78 4.02
CA GLY A 40 5.61 4.48 3.42
C GLY A 40 6.25 3.36 4.20
N GLN A 41 5.83 2.16 3.83
CA GLN A 41 6.43 0.93 4.29
C GLN A 41 6.98 0.20 3.08
N GLU A 42 8.30 0.04 3.03
CA GLU A 42 8.99 -0.75 2.02
C GLU A 42 9.39 -2.11 2.59
N GLY A 43 9.26 -3.14 1.77
CA GLY A 43 9.50 -4.53 2.17
C GLY A 43 8.27 -5.42 2.01
N ASN A 44 8.52 -6.71 1.84
CA ASN A 44 7.45 -7.68 1.67
C ASN A 44 6.85 -8.06 3.04
N ASN A 45 5.53 -8.09 3.09
CA ASN A 45 4.80 -8.71 4.18
C ASN A 45 4.09 -9.95 3.67
N TYR A 46 3.85 -10.91 4.56
CA TYR A 46 3.26 -12.19 4.23
C TYR A 46 2.11 -12.48 5.19
N LEU A 47 0.99 -12.93 4.64
CA LEU A 47 -0.17 -13.41 5.36
C LEU A 47 -0.34 -14.89 5.03
N LYS A 48 -0.18 -15.78 6.00
CA LYS A 48 -0.40 -17.22 5.86
C LYS A 48 -1.67 -17.62 6.58
N PHE A 49 -2.57 -18.28 5.87
CA PHE A 49 -3.79 -18.83 6.43
C PHE A 49 -3.55 -20.26 6.94
N LYS A 50 -4.47 -20.72 7.80
CA LYS A 50 -4.45 -22.07 8.39
C LYS A 50 -4.45 -23.20 7.35
N ASP A 51 -5.04 -22.98 6.19
CA ASP A 51 -5.05 -23.94 5.07
C ASP A 51 -3.71 -24.05 4.32
N GLY A 52 -2.72 -23.23 4.70
CA GLY A 52 -1.39 -23.20 4.12
C GLY A 52 -1.19 -22.09 3.10
N GLN A 53 -2.26 -21.49 2.60
CA GLN A 53 -2.20 -20.44 1.58
C GLN A 53 -1.40 -19.24 2.10
N THR A 54 -0.46 -18.75 1.29
CA THR A 54 0.32 -17.55 1.60
C THR A 54 0.03 -16.44 0.60
N ILE A 55 -0.25 -15.23 1.11
CA ILE A 55 -0.42 -14.01 0.32
C ILE A 55 0.70 -13.05 0.67
N ARG A 56 1.45 -12.60 -0.34
CA ARG A 56 2.41 -11.51 -0.20
C ARG A 56 1.69 -10.17 -0.36
N THR A 57 2.00 -9.21 0.50
CA THR A 57 1.35 -7.90 0.50
C THR A 57 2.39 -6.77 0.49
N GLN A 58 2.06 -5.68 -0.20
CA GLN A 58 2.82 -4.44 -0.20
C GLN A 58 1.87 -3.29 0.14
N ALA A 59 2.13 -2.65 1.29
CA ALA A 59 1.29 -1.56 1.79
C ALA A 59 1.40 -0.30 0.89
N PRO A 60 0.35 0.53 0.85
CA PRO A 60 0.41 1.80 0.14
C PRO A 60 1.31 2.80 0.88
N HIS A 61 1.58 3.91 0.20
CA HIS A 61 2.16 5.09 0.84
C HIS A 61 1.05 5.96 1.43
N TYR A 62 1.43 6.87 2.31
CA TYR A 62 0.53 7.82 2.95
C TYR A 62 1.11 9.23 2.87
N THR A 63 0.27 10.21 2.56
CA THR A 63 0.59 11.63 2.70
C THR A 63 -0.10 12.21 3.91
N LEU A 64 0.70 12.63 4.89
CA LEU A 64 0.28 13.48 5.99
C LEU A 64 0.26 14.94 5.51
N GLY A 65 -0.91 15.57 5.47
CA GLY A 65 -1.08 16.99 5.16
C GLY A 65 -1.20 17.86 6.41
N GLY A 66 -1.01 19.17 6.26
CA GLY A 66 -1.20 20.12 7.36
C GLY A 66 -0.16 19.98 8.46
N THR A 67 1.09 19.62 8.09
CA THR A 67 2.17 19.43 9.07
C THR A 67 2.64 20.75 9.69
N ILE A 68 2.42 21.88 9.01
CA ILE A 68 2.75 23.23 9.48
C ILE A 68 1.49 24.08 9.68
N MET A 69 0.57 24.11 8.70
CA MET A 69 -0.66 24.92 8.74
C MET A 69 -1.86 24.20 8.14
N GLY A 70 -3.06 24.53 8.62
CA GLY A 70 -4.32 23.90 8.22
C GLY A 70 -4.61 22.62 9.01
N ASP A 71 -5.68 21.93 8.62
CA ASP A 71 -6.09 20.68 9.28
C ASP A 71 -5.16 19.53 8.94
N ARG A 72 -4.93 18.66 9.92
CA ARG A 72 -4.09 17.48 9.75
C ARG A 72 -4.88 16.37 9.07
N THR A 73 -4.39 15.90 7.94
CA THR A 73 -5.03 14.84 7.14
C THR A 73 -4.07 13.68 6.90
N ILE A 74 -4.56 12.45 6.82
CA ILE A 74 -3.80 11.29 6.33
C ILE A 74 -4.52 10.78 5.10
N ASN A 75 -3.83 10.75 3.96
CA ASN A 75 -4.38 10.22 2.70
C ASN A 75 -3.53 9.03 2.27
N ALA A 76 -4.16 7.91 1.94
CA ALA A 76 -3.48 6.79 1.29
C ALA A 76 -3.23 7.12 -0.19
N ASP A 77 -2.04 6.79 -0.69
CA ASP A 77 -1.59 7.11 -2.04
C ASP A 77 -0.97 5.88 -2.72
N GLY A 78 -1.07 5.86 -4.05
CA GLY A 78 -0.53 4.76 -4.86
C GLY A 78 -1.43 3.54 -4.81
N PHE A 79 -0.88 2.38 -4.43
CA PHE A 79 -1.60 1.13 -4.45
C PHE A 79 -1.27 0.22 -3.25
N PHE A 80 -2.24 -0.61 -2.86
CA PHE A 80 -2.03 -1.79 -2.02
C PHE A 80 -2.04 -3.00 -2.94
N LEU A 81 -0.95 -3.76 -2.97
CA LEU A 81 -0.83 -4.98 -3.78
C LEU A 81 -0.90 -6.22 -2.89
N PHE A 82 -1.64 -7.21 -3.36
CA PHE A 82 -1.71 -8.56 -2.80
C PHE A 82 -1.41 -9.57 -3.91
N GLU A 83 -0.53 -10.51 -3.63
CA GLU A 83 -0.08 -11.51 -4.58
C GLU A 83 -0.18 -12.90 -3.96
N ASP A 84 -0.98 -13.74 -4.60
CA ASP A 84 -1.08 -15.17 -4.36
C ASP A 84 -0.39 -15.88 -5.52
N ASP A 85 0.89 -16.21 -5.31
CA ASP A 85 1.72 -16.86 -6.31
C ASP A 85 1.32 -18.33 -6.53
N GLU A 86 0.68 -18.98 -5.55
CA GLU A 86 0.24 -20.38 -5.64
C GLU A 86 -0.96 -20.52 -6.58
N ASN A 87 -1.95 -19.63 -6.47
CA ASN A 87 -3.15 -19.65 -7.31
C ASN A 87 -3.05 -18.73 -8.55
N GLN A 88 -1.94 -18.01 -8.71
CA GLN A 88 -1.72 -17.03 -9.77
C GLN A 88 -2.81 -15.94 -9.76
N ILE A 89 -3.15 -15.44 -8.58
CA ILE A 89 -4.15 -14.38 -8.38
C ILE A 89 -3.44 -13.15 -7.81
N LYS A 90 -3.74 -11.99 -8.37
CA LYS A 90 -3.30 -10.70 -7.84
C LYS A 90 -4.50 -9.83 -7.54
N CYS A 91 -4.41 -9.05 -6.46
CA CYS A 91 -5.36 -8.00 -6.15
C CYS A 91 -4.60 -6.69 -6.01
N VAL A 92 -5.09 -5.64 -6.66
CA VAL A 92 -4.56 -4.28 -6.52
C VAL A 92 -5.69 -3.36 -6.06
N ILE A 93 -5.43 -2.58 -5.01
CA ILE A 93 -6.29 -1.47 -4.57
C ILE A 93 -5.56 -0.18 -4.93
N ILE A 94 -6.15 0.66 -5.77
CA ILE A 94 -5.57 1.95 -6.17
C ILE A 94 -6.29 3.05 -5.41
N PHE A 95 -5.54 3.87 -4.68
CA PHE A 95 -6.07 5.00 -3.92
C PHE A 95 -6.03 6.29 -4.72
N ASN A 96 -7.06 7.12 -4.55
CA ASN A 96 -7.23 8.42 -5.20
C ASN A 96 -6.97 8.38 -6.73
N PRO A 97 -7.56 7.42 -7.48
CA PRO A 97 -7.26 7.27 -8.90
C PRO A 97 -7.59 8.54 -9.67
N ILE A 98 -6.58 9.12 -10.34
CA ILE A 98 -6.78 10.30 -11.19
C ILE A 98 -7.61 9.88 -12.41
N MET A 99 -8.87 10.32 -12.45
CA MET A 99 -9.66 10.24 -13.67
C MET A 99 -9.17 11.34 -14.62
N LYS A 100 -8.37 10.99 -15.64
CA LYS A 100 -8.13 11.91 -16.76
C LYS A 100 -9.46 12.18 -17.45
N ALA A 101 -10.09 13.32 -17.16
CA ALA A 101 -11.03 13.92 -18.10
C ALA A 101 -10.23 14.33 -19.35
N GLY A 102 -10.63 13.92 -20.54
CA GLY A 102 -9.86 14.15 -21.77
C GLY A 102 -9.62 15.63 -22.10
N GLY A 103 -8.47 15.92 -22.74
CA GLY A 103 -8.14 17.24 -23.32
C GLY A 103 -6.72 17.74 -22.99
N ILE A 104 -6.09 18.45 -23.93
CA ILE A 104 -4.70 19.01 -23.86
C ILE A 104 -4.54 20.07 -22.74
N PHE A 105 -5.63 20.49 -22.09
CA PHE A 105 -5.65 21.43 -20.96
C PHE A 105 -6.34 20.88 -19.71
N SER A 106 -6.52 19.56 -19.61
CA SER A 106 -7.17 18.96 -18.44
C SER A 106 -6.23 18.97 -17.23
N SER A 107 -6.57 19.77 -16.22
CA SER A 107 -5.97 19.65 -14.90
C SER A 107 -6.26 18.24 -14.36
N HIS A 108 -5.26 17.61 -13.74
CA HIS A 108 -5.45 16.36 -13.01
C HIS A 108 -6.46 16.59 -11.89
N LYS A 109 -7.75 16.38 -12.18
CA LYS A 109 -8.77 16.36 -11.14
C LYS A 109 -8.66 15.01 -10.47
N PHE A 110 -8.02 14.99 -9.31
CA PHE A 110 -8.38 14.00 -8.29
C PHE A 110 -9.90 14.05 -8.17
N ALA A 111 -10.56 12.89 -8.09
CA ALA A 111 -11.97 12.86 -7.78
C ALA A 111 -12.18 13.78 -6.57
N GLY A 112 -13.18 14.66 -6.59
CA GLY A 112 -13.37 15.70 -5.57
C GLY A 112 -13.68 15.16 -4.16
N ARG A 113 -13.32 13.92 -3.86
CA ARG A 113 -13.48 13.19 -2.61
C ARG A 113 -12.12 12.60 -2.24
N THR A 114 -11.62 12.95 -1.06
CA THR A 114 -10.54 12.22 -0.40
C THR A 114 -11.03 10.81 -0.06
N ASP A 115 -10.11 9.84 0.02
CA ASP A 115 -10.39 8.45 0.40
C ASP A 115 -11.15 7.59 -0.62
N GLU A 116 -11.20 7.99 -1.91
CA GLU A 116 -11.67 7.08 -2.97
C GLU A 116 -10.63 6.00 -3.25
N PHE A 117 -11.08 4.76 -3.43
CA PHE A 117 -10.24 3.67 -3.93
C PHE A 117 -10.97 2.83 -4.96
N ARG A 118 -10.21 2.14 -5.82
CA ARG A 118 -10.72 1.14 -6.76
C ARG A 118 -9.88 -0.13 -6.69
N GLY A 119 -10.55 -1.26 -6.52
CA GLY A 119 -9.91 -2.57 -6.45
C GLY A 119 -10.12 -3.38 -7.73
N MET A 120 -9.14 -4.23 -8.06
CA MET A 120 -9.28 -5.26 -9.08
C MET A 120 -8.60 -6.54 -8.63
N ILE A 121 -9.31 -7.67 -8.73
CA ILE A 121 -8.76 -9.02 -8.59
C ILE A 121 -8.62 -9.60 -10.00
N TYR A 122 -7.44 -10.12 -10.33
CA TYR A 122 -7.15 -10.60 -11.67
C TYR A 122 -6.14 -11.75 -11.65
N ARG A 123 -6.16 -12.56 -12.71
CA ARG A 123 -5.09 -13.53 -13.00
C ARG A 123 -4.15 -12.90 -14.03
N PRO A 124 -2.85 -12.75 -13.74
CA PRO A 124 -1.91 -12.22 -14.72
C PRO A 124 -1.80 -13.18 -15.91
N LYS A 125 -1.75 -12.64 -17.13
CA LYS A 125 -1.38 -13.44 -18.30
C LYS A 125 0.10 -13.79 -18.18
N ALA A 126 0.48 -15.02 -18.55
CA ALA A 126 1.88 -15.39 -18.68
C ALA A 126 2.56 -14.39 -19.63
N SER A 127 3.64 -13.77 -19.17
CA SER A 127 4.44 -12.89 -20.04
C SER A 127 5.04 -13.78 -21.13
N SER A 128 4.60 -13.60 -22.38
CA SER A 128 5.39 -14.08 -23.51
C SER A 128 6.72 -13.33 -23.44
N LYS A 129 7.81 -14.07 -23.20
CA LYS A 129 9.15 -13.55 -23.47
C LYS A 129 9.38 -13.48 -24.97
#